data_AF-A0A679F3S6-F1
#
_entry.id   AF-A0A679F3S6-F1
#
_cell.length_a   1.000
_cell.length_b   1.000
_cell.length_c   1.000
_cell.angle_alpha   90.00
_cell.angle_beta   90.00
_cell.angle_gamma   90.00
#
_symmetry.space_group_name_H-M   'P 1'
#
loop_
_entity.id
_entity.type
_entity.pdbx_description
1 polymer ?
#
loop_
_entity_poly.entity_id
_entity_poly.type
_entity_poly.pdbx_seq_one_letter_code
_entity_poly.pdbx_strand_id
1 'polypeptide(L)' 'MERLIEELGFSEQTIATAVNQEFVRSKDRGETLLVEDDTIEIVTPRQGG' A
#
# COMPACT_ATOMS: atom_id res chain seq x y z
N MET A 1 1.73 -7.69 1.33
CA MET A 1 1.66 -6.33 0.76
C MET A 1 2.99 -5.79 0.24
N GLU A 2 4.10 -5.87 0.99
CA GLU A 2 5.41 -5.29 0.58
C GLU A 2 5.88 -5.71 -0.82
N ARG A 3 5.75 -6.99 -1.17
CA ARG A 3 6.09 -7.51 -2.51
C ARG A 3 5.29 -6.83 -3.64
N LEU A 4 4.01 -6.57 -3.42
CA LEU A 4 3.16 -5.87 -4.38
C LEU A 4 3.63 -4.42 -4.58
N ILE A 5 4.01 -3.74 -3.50
CA ILE A 5 4.54 -2.37 -3.55
C ILE A 5 5.85 -2.34 -4.35
N GLU A 6 6.71 -3.33 -4.13
CA GLU A 6 7.98 -3.48 -4.85
C GLU A 6 7.77 -3.73 -6.35
N GLU A 7 6.91 -4.70 -6.70
CA GLU A 7 6.59 -5.04 -8.09
C GLU A 7 5.97 -3.88 -8.88
N LEU A 8 5.24 -3.00 -8.19
CA LEU A 8 4.67 -1.78 -8.77
C LEU A 8 5.63 -0.58 -8.77
N GLY A 9 6.84 -0.71 -8.21
CA GLY A 9 7.86 0.35 -8.21
C GLY A 9 7.64 1.47 -7.19
N PHE A 10 6.90 1.20 -6.12
CA PHE A 10 6.60 2.18 -5.05
C PHE A 10 7.47 2.05 -3.80
N SER A 11 8.41 1.10 -3.74
CA SER A 11 9.22 0.78 -2.55
C SER A 11 9.96 2.00 -1.96
N GLU A 12 10.48 2.87 -2.83
CA GLU A 12 11.26 4.05 -2.45
C GLU A 12 10.41 5.34 -2.34
N GLN A 13 9.08 5.22 -2.46
CA GLN A 13 8.16 6.35 -2.44
C GLN A 13 7.40 6.41 -1.12
N THR A 14 7.15 7.63 -0.63
CA THR A 14 6.16 7.82 0.44
C THR A 14 4.78 7.50 -0.11
N ILE A 15 4.11 6.50 0.44
CA ILE A 15 2.77 6.05 0.02
C ILE A 15 1.85 5.83 1.22
N ALA A 16 0.55 6.00 0.98
CA ALA A 16 -0.52 5.47 1.82
C ALA A 16 -1.10 4.21 1.16
N THR A 17 -1.50 3.25 1.98
CA THR A 17 -2.03 1.95 1.53
C THR A 17 -3.34 1.64 2.22
N ALA A 18 -4.30 1.07 1.50
CA ALA A 18 -5.53 0.53 2.05
C ALA A 18 -5.88 -0.83 1.43
N VAL A 19 -6.54 -1.68 2.21
CA VAL A 19 -7.10 -2.97 1.78
C VAL A 19 -8.61 -2.90 1.99
N ASN A 20 -9.40 -3.11 0.94
CA ASN A 20 -10.86 -3.03 0.99
C ASN A 20 -11.35 -1.73 1.69
N GLN A 21 -10.74 -0.61 1.31
CA GLN A 21 -11.02 0.73 1.86
C GLN A 21 -10.60 0.94 3.33
N GLU A 22 -9.94 -0.03 3.96
CA GLU A 22 -9.38 0.10 5.31
C GLU A 22 -7.89 0.46 5.26
N PHE A 23 -7.51 1.55 5.95
CA PHE A 23 -6.15 2.05 5.93
C PHE A 23 -5.17 1.12 6.66
N VAL A 24 -4.06 0.80 5.99
CA VAL A 24 -2.97 -0.01 6.52
C VAL A 24 -1.75 0.89 6.75
N ARG A 25 -1.22 0.91 7.98
CA ARG A 25 -0.03 1.70 8.32
C ARG A 25 1.21 1.04 7.74
N SER A 26 2.22 1.87 7.43
CA SER A 26 3.50 1.38 6.89
C SER A 26 4.15 0.27 7.70
N LYS A 27 4.08 0.34 9.04
CA LYS A 27 4.66 -0.68 9.93
C LYS A 27 3.88 -2.00 9.95
N ASP A 28 2.62 -1.99 9.57
CA ASP A 28 1.73 -3.14 9.64
C ASP A 28 1.64 -3.89 8.29
N ARG A 29 2.15 -3.29 7.19
CA ARG A 29 2.11 -3.87 5.84
C ARG A 29 2.87 -5.20 5.70
N GLY A 30 3.95 -5.37 6.46
CA GLY A 30 4.71 -6.62 6.47
C GLY A 30 3.93 -7.79 7.07
N GLU A 31 2.99 -7.49 7.97
CA GLU A 31 2.14 -8.48 8.66
C GLU A 31 0.74 -8.59 8.04
N THR A 32 0.38 -7.66 7.14
CA THR A 32 -0.91 -7.66 6.45
C THR A 32 -0.95 -8.77 5.39
N LEU A 33 -1.71 -9.81 5.69
CA LEU A 33 -2.04 -10.88 4.76
C LEU A 33 -3.04 -10.38 3.72
N LEU A 34 -2.74 -10.63 2.45
CA LEU A 34 -3.65 -10.37 1.34
C LEU A 34 -4.23 -11.70 0.87
N VAL A 35 -5.51 -11.70 0.57
CA VAL A 35 -6.23 -12.86 0.04
C VAL A 35 -6.76 -12.56 -1.36
N GLU A 36 -7.23 -13.60 -2.05
CA GLU A 36 -7.92 -13.41 -3.34
C GLU A 36 -9.13 -12.48 -3.16
N ASP A 37 -9.43 -11.70 -4.21
CA ASP A 37 -10.47 -10.68 -4.26
C ASP A 37 -10.28 -9.43 -3.38
N ASP A 38 -9.16 -9.32 -2.63
CA ASP A 38 -8.82 -8.06 -1.95
C ASP A 38 -8.56 -6.93 -2.96
N THR A 39 -9.18 -5.76 -2.71
CA THR A 39 -8.87 -4.53 -3.43
C THR A 39 -7.80 -3.76 -2.68
N ILE A 40 -6.68 -3.52 -3.34
CA ILE A 40 -5.55 -2.77 -2.78
C ILE A 40 -5.50 -1.37 -3.40
N GLU A 41 -5.56 -0.36 -2.55
CA GLU A 41 -5.39 1.04 -2.95
C GLU A 41 -4.01 1.52 -2.52
N ILE A 42 -3.25 2.08 -3.47
CA ILE A 42 -1.96 2.72 -3.21
C ILE A 42 -2.08 4.17 -3.65
N VAL A 43 -1.88 5.08 -2.70
CA VAL A 43 -1.99 6.52 -2.93
C VAL A 43 -0.63 7.15 -2.71
N THR A 44 -0.06 7.74 -3.76
CA THR A 44 1.08 8.63 -3.64
C THR A 44 0.58 10.03 -3.25
N PRO A 45 1.26 10.73 -2.32
CA PRO A 45 0.93 12.11 -2.02
C PRO A 45 1.09 12.94 -3.29
N ARG A 46 0.05 13.67 -3.66
CA ARG A 46 0.16 14.67 -4.73
C ARG A 46 1.05 15.79 -4.18
N GLN A 47 2.24 15.95 -4.76
CA GLN A 47 3.10 17.11 -4.48
C GLN A 47 2.30 18.38 -4.81
N GLY A 48 1.86 19.08 -3.77
CA GLY A 48 1.07 20.30 -3.90
C GLY A 48 1.09 21.07 -2.59
N GLY A 49 1.98 22.07 -2.52
CA GLY A 49 2.06 23.08 -1.46
C GLY A 49 3.07 22.77 -0.37
#